data_AF-A0A9W7YAL3-F1
#
_entry.id   AF-A0A9W7YAL3-F1
#
_cell.length_a   1.000
_cell.length_b   1.000
_cell.length_c   1.000
_cell.angle_alpha   90.00
_cell.angle_beta   90.00
_cell.angle_gamma   90.00
#
_symmetry.space_group_name_H-M   'P 1'
#
loop_
_entity.id
_entity.type
_entity.pdbx_description
1 polymer ?
#
loop_
_entity_poly.entity_id
_entity_poly.type
_entity_poly.pdbx_seq_one_letter_code
_entity_poly.pdbx_strand_id
1 'polypeptide(L)'
;ALRLSFREIAPHARIDARVALFSADTAAELLAGDPDYVLDCIDNIDTKLGLLTYCHERGIRVISAMGAGMKSDPSRVQIADIGDTFEDPLSRAVRRRLKMAGVQSGIEVVYSSEKPGKVQLVSLAESQRDEPGDFAVLPDFRVRIVPVLGTMPAMFGIAMGTHILTKLAGFPTEPLAVKGRGALYARLQRELGNREKDRGAAHGGPQLHMSTDDCAYMLEEIWRGKSAVSGSTDRLALTRWRPTLPMTTANCVCMTKAEADRHDRLEGAPEDHYPADTIDFIERRLAEEKHLSTMR
;
A
#
# COMPACT_ATOMS: atom_id res chain seq x y z
N ALA A 1 -17.84 -4.08 -27.47
CA ALA A 1 -18.64 -5.03 -26.67
C ALA A 1 -19.32 -4.37 -25.48
N LEU A 2 -18.59 -3.95 -24.43
CA LEU A 2 -19.18 -3.41 -23.19
C LEU A 2 -20.21 -2.27 -23.38
N ARG A 3 -19.93 -1.31 -24.28
CA ARG A 3 -20.88 -0.24 -24.61
C ARG A 3 -22.25 -0.74 -25.06
N LEU A 4 -22.29 -1.83 -25.84
CA LEU A 4 -23.55 -2.42 -26.32
C LEU A 4 -24.31 -3.06 -25.17
N SER A 5 -23.63 -3.87 -24.35
CA SER A 5 -24.23 -4.50 -23.17
C SER A 5 -24.78 -3.47 -22.17
N PHE A 6 -24.08 -2.36 -21.94
CA PHE A 6 -24.58 -1.30 -21.07
C PHE A 6 -25.82 -0.59 -21.64
N ARG A 7 -25.91 -0.44 -22.97
CA ARG A 7 -27.12 0.12 -23.61
C ARG A 7 -28.32 -0.80 -23.51
N GLU A 8 -28.12 -2.11 -23.51
CA GLU A 8 -29.19 -3.08 -23.29
C GLU A 8 -29.72 -3.01 -21.85
N ILE A 9 -28.84 -2.78 -20.87
CA ILE A 9 -29.20 -2.71 -19.44
C ILE A 9 -29.82 -1.34 -19.07
N ALA A 10 -29.20 -0.24 -19.51
CA ALA A 10 -29.61 1.12 -19.20
C ALA A 10 -29.66 1.98 -20.47
N PRO A 11 -30.73 1.86 -21.29
CA PRO A 11 -30.82 2.55 -22.58
C PRO A 11 -30.78 4.07 -22.49
N HIS A 12 -31.20 4.61 -21.35
CA HIS A 12 -31.21 6.05 -21.07
C HIS A 12 -29.83 6.61 -20.71
N ALA A 13 -28.85 5.75 -20.39
CA ALA A 13 -27.52 6.18 -20.03
C ALA A 13 -26.76 6.70 -21.27
N ARG A 14 -26.22 7.93 -21.18
CA ARG A 14 -25.30 8.46 -22.18
C ARG A 14 -23.92 7.83 -21.99
N ILE A 15 -23.60 6.86 -22.82
CA ILE A 15 -22.31 6.16 -22.76
C ILE A 15 -21.35 6.69 -23.83
N ASP A 16 -20.29 7.33 -23.36
CA ASP A 16 -19.11 7.72 -24.13
C ASP A 16 -18.00 6.70 -23.92
N ALA A 17 -17.62 5.98 -24.98
CA ALA A 17 -16.61 4.94 -24.92
C ALA A 17 -15.32 5.46 -25.56
N ARG A 18 -14.27 5.59 -24.75
CA ARG A 18 -12.94 6.02 -25.20
C ARG A 18 -12.04 4.79 -25.36
N VAL A 19 -11.64 4.50 -26.60
CA VAL A 19 -10.69 3.41 -26.89
C VAL A 19 -9.28 3.99 -26.84
N ALA A 20 -8.76 4.15 -25.64
CA ALA A 20 -7.44 4.73 -25.38
C ALA A 20 -6.84 4.14 -24.09
N LEU A 21 -5.52 4.13 -24.00
CA LEU A 21 -4.82 3.81 -22.76
C LEU A 21 -4.63 5.07 -21.92
N PHE A 22 -4.80 4.93 -20.61
CA PHE A 22 -4.51 6.01 -19.69
C PHE A 22 -2.99 6.15 -19.53
N SER A 23 -2.49 7.37 -19.64
CA SER A 23 -1.12 7.77 -19.35
C SER A 23 -1.14 9.21 -18.79
N ALA A 24 0.01 9.69 -18.32
CA ALA A 24 0.13 11.08 -17.88
C ALA A 24 -0.25 12.07 -19.01
N ASP A 25 0.11 11.76 -20.25
CA ASP A 25 -0.15 12.63 -21.41
C ASP A 25 -1.65 12.63 -21.80
N THR A 26 -2.34 11.50 -21.65
CA THR A 26 -3.76 11.37 -22.01
C THR A 26 -4.71 11.69 -20.86
N ALA A 27 -4.21 11.83 -19.63
CA ALA A 27 -5.03 12.03 -18.43
C ALA A 27 -5.96 13.24 -18.54
N ALA A 28 -5.45 14.36 -19.02
CA ALA A 28 -6.21 15.61 -19.16
C ALA A 28 -7.37 15.47 -20.16
N GLU A 29 -7.17 14.72 -21.24
CA GLU A 29 -8.20 14.49 -22.26
C GLU A 29 -9.23 13.45 -21.79
N LEU A 30 -8.77 12.35 -21.20
CA LEU A 30 -9.62 11.24 -20.81
C LEU A 30 -10.48 11.53 -19.58
N LEU A 31 -10.01 12.42 -18.70
CA LEU A 31 -10.76 12.91 -17.53
C LEU A 31 -11.30 14.34 -17.75
N ALA A 32 -11.32 14.82 -18.98
CA ALA A 32 -11.95 16.10 -19.31
C ALA A 32 -13.47 16.06 -18.99
N GLY A 33 -14.00 17.19 -18.53
CA GLY A 33 -15.44 17.34 -18.23
C GLY A 33 -15.81 17.09 -16.77
N ASP A 34 -14.84 17.19 -15.85
CA ASP A 34 -15.03 17.20 -14.40
C ASP A 34 -15.91 16.05 -13.88
N PRO A 35 -15.45 14.79 -14.01
CA PRO A 35 -16.23 13.65 -13.56
C PRO A 35 -16.54 13.74 -12.07
N ASP A 36 -17.80 13.48 -11.70
CA ASP A 36 -18.23 13.43 -10.30
C ASP A 36 -17.45 12.36 -9.50
N TYR A 37 -17.10 11.26 -10.16
CA TYR A 37 -16.36 10.15 -9.61
C TYR A 37 -15.58 9.40 -10.69
N VAL A 38 -14.40 8.90 -10.32
CA VAL A 38 -13.57 7.99 -11.13
C VAL A 38 -13.55 6.61 -10.48
N LEU A 39 -13.85 5.58 -11.27
CA LEU A 39 -13.75 4.19 -10.85
C LEU A 39 -12.54 3.56 -11.54
N ASP A 40 -11.50 3.30 -10.76
CA ASP A 40 -10.28 2.68 -11.27
C ASP A 40 -10.37 1.15 -11.18
N CYS A 41 -10.48 0.53 -12.36
CA CYS A 41 -10.48 -0.93 -12.56
C CYS A 41 -9.23 -1.42 -13.32
N ILE A 42 -8.13 -0.65 -13.29
CA ILE A 42 -6.87 -0.94 -13.98
C ILE A 42 -6.06 -1.96 -13.18
N ASP A 43 -5.36 -2.87 -13.85
CA ASP A 43 -4.52 -3.90 -13.23
C ASP A 43 -3.01 -3.58 -13.30
N ASN A 44 -2.57 -2.82 -14.31
CA ASN A 44 -1.22 -2.29 -14.40
C ASN A 44 -0.94 -1.27 -13.27
N ILE A 45 0.12 -1.53 -12.50
CA ILE A 45 0.43 -0.72 -11.31
C ILE A 45 0.83 0.70 -11.68
N ASP A 46 1.62 0.89 -12.74
CA ASP A 46 2.17 2.20 -13.09
C ASP A 46 1.09 3.12 -13.67
N THR A 47 0.23 2.58 -14.55
CA THR A 47 -0.95 3.30 -15.04
C THR A 47 -1.92 3.64 -13.91
N LYS A 48 -2.17 2.69 -12.99
CA LYS A 48 -2.99 2.92 -11.80
C LYS A 48 -2.44 4.04 -10.94
N LEU A 49 -1.13 4.05 -10.67
CA LEU A 49 -0.52 5.11 -9.88
C LEU A 49 -0.64 6.48 -10.55
N GLY A 50 -0.40 6.55 -11.86
CA GLY A 50 -0.60 7.78 -12.63
C GLY A 50 -2.02 8.31 -12.49
N LEU A 51 -3.04 7.44 -12.60
CA LEU A 51 -4.44 7.82 -12.44
C LEU A 51 -4.75 8.31 -11.02
N LEU A 52 -4.32 7.56 -10.01
CA LEU A 52 -4.59 7.88 -8.61
C LEU A 52 -3.92 9.17 -8.17
N THR A 53 -2.66 9.38 -8.54
CA THR A 53 -1.94 10.64 -8.27
C THR A 53 -2.61 11.80 -8.99
N TYR A 54 -2.93 11.66 -10.28
CA TYR A 54 -3.59 12.72 -11.07
C TYR A 54 -4.92 13.15 -10.46
N CYS A 55 -5.76 12.18 -10.06
CA CYS A 55 -7.04 12.45 -9.42
C CYS A 55 -6.85 13.13 -8.05
N HIS A 56 -5.92 12.64 -7.23
CA HIS A 56 -5.65 13.19 -5.90
C HIS A 56 -5.17 14.65 -5.96
N GLU A 57 -4.21 14.96 -6.84
CA GLU A 57 -3.68 16.32 -7.04
C GLU A 57 -4.74 17.33 -7.48
N ARG A 58 -5.76 16.88 -8.21
CA ARG A 58 -6.85 17.72 -8.74
C ARG A 58 -8.12 17.69 -7.91
N GLY A 59 -8.12 16.94 -6.79
CA GLY A 59 -9.31 16.78 -5.95
C GLY A 59 -10.46 16.03 -6.65
N ILE A 60 -10.17 15.23 -7.67
CA ILE A 60 -11.17 14.39 -8.35
C ILE A 60 -11.42 13.16 -7.47
N ARG A 61 -12.67 12.92 -7.10
CA ARG A 61 -13.06 11.76 -6.29
C ARG A 61 -12.76 10.48 -7.04
N VAL A 62 -11.97 9.58 -6.44
CA VAL A 62 -11.58 8.31 -7.05
C VAL A 62 -11.72 7.17 -6.06
N ILE A 63 -12.20 6.02 -6.56
CA ILE A 63 -12.14 4.74 -5.86
C ILE A 63 -11.48 3.70 -6.75
N SER A 64 -10.61 2.87 -6.17
CA SER A 64 -9.81 1.90 -6.93
C SER A 64 -10.01 0.45 -6.49
N ALA A 65 -10.17 -0.44 -7.47
CA ALA A 65 -10.13 -1.88 -7.24
C ALA A 65 -8.68 -2.36 -7.07
N MET A 66 -8.43 -3.09 -5.97
CA MET A 66 -7.14 -3.70 -5.65
C MET A 66 -7.09 -5.18 -6.06
N GLY A 67 -6.26 -6.00 -5.40
CA GLY A 67 -5.93 -7.34 -5.85
C GLY A 67 -7.04 -8.34 -5.56
N ALA A 68 -7.91 -8.60 -6.55
CA ALA A 68 -8.93 -9.65 -6.46
C ALA A 68 -8.40 -11.07 -6.78
N GLY A 69 -7.16 -11.19 -7.30
CA GLY A 69 -6.53 -12.46 -7.65
C GLY A 69 -6.09 -13.28 -6.43
N MET A 70 -6.10 -14.61 -6.57
CA MET A 70 -5.79 -15.57 -5.49
C MET A 70 -6.66 -15.41 -4.23
N LYS A 71 -7.84 -14.79 -4.36
CA LYS A 71 -8.82 -14.63 -3.29
C LYS A 71 -10.05 -15.49 -3.56
N SER A 72 -10.70 -15.93 -2.48
CA SER A 72 -11.84 -16.84 -2.51
C SER A 72 -12.89 -16.57 -1.42
N ASP A 73 -12.56 -15.76 -0.42
CA ASP A 73 -13.46 -15.44 0.69
C ASP A 73 -14.21 -14.12 0.42
N PRO A 74 -15.50 -14.17 0.01
CA PRO A 74 -16.31 -12.99 -0.26
C PRO A 74 -16.54 -12.13 0.99
N SER A 75 -16.51 -12.72 2.18
CA SER A 75 -16.78 -12.02 3.44
C SER A 75 -15.68 -11.04 3.84
N ARG A 76 -14.55 -11.07 3.11
CA ARG A 76 -13.35 -10.27 3.37
C ARG A 76 -13.17 -9.09 2.43
N VAL A 77 -14.11 -8.86 1.52
CA VAL A 77 -14.15 -7.65 0.68
C VAL A 77 -14.45 -6.45 1.56
N GLN A 78 -13.59 -5.44 1.50
CA GLN A 78 -13.72 -4.23 2.30
C GLN A 78 -13.43 -2.99 1.48
N ILE A 79 -14.02 -1.87 1.92
CA ILE A 79 -13.77 -0.53 1.40
C ILE A 79 -13.05 0.25 2.50
N ALA A 80 -11.91 0.84 2.17
CA ALA A 80 -11.09 1.60 3.10
C ALA A 80 -10.26 2.66 2.37
N ASP A 81 -9.62 3.55 3.11
CA ASP A 81 -8.52 4.33 2.56
C ASP A 81 -7.33 3.42 2.18
N ILE A 82 -6.59 3.77 1.12
CA ILE A 82 -5.40 3.04 0.68
C ILE A 82 -4.34 2.89 1.79
N GLY A 83 -4.23 3.90 2.66
CA GLY A 83 -3.36 3.94 3.84
C GLY A 83 -3.68 2.86 4.86
N ASP A 84 -4.96 2.47 4.97
CA ASP A 84 -5.44 1.54 5.98
C ASP A 84 -5.41 0.07 5.51
N THR A 85 -5.33 -0.20 4.21
CA THR A 85 -5.44 -1.57 3.68
C THR A 85 -4.37 -2.55 4.21
N PHE A 86 -4.78 -3.80 4.45
CA PHE A 86 -3.92 -4.86 4.98
C PHE A 86 -4.12 -6.19 4.25
N GLU A 87 -3.11 -7.09 4.28
CA GLU A 87 -3.16 -8.44 3.68
C GLU A 87 -3.36 -8.49 2.16
N ASP A 88 -3.31 -7.34 1.46
CA ASP A 88 -3.34 -7.26 0.00
C ASP A 88 -1.99 -6.80 -0.56
N PRO A 89 -1.26 -7.67 -1.28
CA PRO A 89 0.01 -7.32 -1.91
C PRO A 89 -0.09 -6.18 -2.94
N LEU A 90 -1.19 -6.09 -3.68
CA LEU A 90 -1.37 -5.02 -4.67
C LEU A 90 -1.55 -3.68 -3.96
N SER A 91 -2.44 -3.63 -2.96
CA SER A 91 -2.65 -2.41 -2.16
C SER A 91 -1.36 -1.95 -1.47
N ARG A 92 -0.56 -2.89 -0.94
CA ARG A 92 0.77 -2.58 -0.39
C ARG A 92 1.69 -1.92 -1.42
N ALA A 93 1.80 -2.51 -2.61
CA ALA A 93 2.67 -1.98 -3.67
C ALA A 93 2.22 -0.59 -4.12
N VAL A 94 0.92 -0.40 -4.31
CA VAL A 94 0.31 0.89 -4.68
C VAL A 94 0.52 1.93 -3.57
N ARG A 95 0.18 1.60 -2.30
CA ARG A 95 0.39 2.49 -1.14
C ARG A 95 1.84 2.94 -1.01
N ARG A 96 2.81 2.03 -1.14
CA ARG A 96 4.24 2.36 -1.04
C ARG A 96 4.66 3.40 -2.08
N ARG A 97 4.19 3.25 -3.32
CA ARG A 97 4.52 4.16 -4.42
C ARG A 97 3.73 5.48 -4.35
N LEU A 98 2.47 5.46 -3.93
CA LEU A 98 1.71 6.68 -3.63
C LEU A 98 2.36 7.51 -2.53
N LYS A 99 2.85 6.88 -1.46
CA LYS A 99 3.60 7.58 -0.39
C LYS A 99 4.87 8.25 -0.90
N MET A 100 5.50 7.70 -1.95
CA MET A 100 6.64 8.34 -2.60
C MET A 100 6.20 9.58 -3.38
N ALA A 101 5.05 9.52 -4.06
CA ALA A 101 4.42 10.65 -4.73
C ALA A 101 3.75 11.67 -3.76
N GLY A 102 3.97 11.54 -2.45
CA GLY A 102 3.41 12.44 -1.44
C GLY A 102 1.97 12.13 -1.01
N VAL A 103 1.36 11.05 -1.52
CA VAL A 103 -0.03 10.68 -1.24
C VAL A 103 -0.09 9.56 -0.19
N GLN A 104 -0.51 9.90 1.02
CA GLN A 104 -0.59 8.96 2.15
C GLN A 104 -2.01 8.46 2.44
N SER A 105 -3.01 9.30 2.18
CA SER A 105 -4.43 9.04 2.40
C SER A 105 -5.29 9.89 1.46
N GLY A 106 -6.61 9.72 1.52
CA GLY A 106 -7.58 10.41 0.68
C GLY A 106 -7.92 9.66 -0.61
N ILE A 107 -7.57 8.38 -0.71
CA ILE A 107 -7.92 7.52 -1.84
C ILE A 107 -8.64 6.30 -1.30
N GLU A 108 -9.94 6.20 -1.59
CA GLU A 108 -10.73 5.03 -1.23
C GLU A 108 -10.42 3.86 -2.17
N VAL A 109 -10.39 2.66 -1.62
CA VAL A 109 -10.10 1.44 -2.38
C VAL A 109 -10.97 0.27 -1.94
N VAL A 110 -11.24 -0.63 -2.86
CA VAL A 110 -11.84 -1.93 -2.58
C VAL A 110 -10.77 -3.00 -2.63
N TYR A 111 -10.61 -3.73 -1.53
CA TYR A 111 -9.59 -4.76 -1.39
C TYR A 111 -10.14 -5.94 -0.61
N SER A 112 -9.36 -7.02 -0.54
CA SER A 112 -9.70 -8.18 0.29
C SER A 112 -8.68 -8.36 1.41
N SER A 113 -9.19 -8.45 2.64
CA SER A 113 -8.41 -8.78 3.85
C SER A 113 -8.09 -10.27 4.00
N GLU A 114 -8.35 -11.09 2.97
CA GLU A 114 -7.97 -12.49 2.92
C GLU A 114 -6.45 -12.61 2.79
N LYS A 115 -5.84 -13.39 3.69
CA LYS A 115 -4.40 -13.64 3.68
C LYS A 115 -3.99 -14.36 2.40
N PRO A 116 -2.97 -13.88 1.67
CA PRO A 116 -2.41 -14.60 0.53
C PRO A 116 -1.76 -15.89 1.06
N GLY A 117 -2.13 -17.06 0.53
CA GLY A 117 -1.43 -18.29 0.96
C GLY A 117 -2.01 -19.62 0.53
N LYS A 118 -3.27 -19.69 0.10
CA LYS A 118 -3.86 -20.99 -0.30
C LYS A 118 -3.58 -21.35 -1.76
N VAL A 119 -3.34 -20.36 -2.61
CA VAL A 119 -3.23 -20.55 -4.06
C VAL A 119 -1.86 -20.06 -4.53
N GLN A 120 -1.15 -20.92 -5.24
CA GLN A 120 0.15 -20.60 -5.82
C GLN A 120 -0.04 -20.06 -7.24
N LEU A 121 0.95 -19.28 -7.71
CA LEU A 121 0.99 -18.85 -9.11
C LEU A 121 1.06 -20.08 -10.00
N VAL A 122 0.28 -20.10 -11.08
CA VAL A 122 0.36 -21.17 -12.06
C VAL A 122 1.74 -21.08 -12.72
N SER A 123 2.49 -22.18 -12.69
CA SER A 123 3.76 -22.27 -13.39
C SER A 123 3.53 -22.13 -14.89
N LEU A 124 4.35 -21.33 -15.55
CA LEU A 124 4.36 -21.25 -17.01
C LEU A 124 4.67 -22.63 -17.59
N ALA A 125 3.91 -23.02 -18.61
CA ALA A 125 4.28 -24.16 -19.46
C ALA A 125 5.65 -23.90 -20.08
N GLU A 126 6.42 -24.95 -20.39
CA GLU A 126 7.78 -24.80 -20.95
C GLU A 126 7.78 -23.91 -22.20
N SER A 127 6.76 -24.03 -23.06
CA SER A 127 6.56 -23.18 -24.24
C SER A 127 6.33 -21.69 -23.96
N GLN A 128 5.91 -21.32 -22.75
CA GLN A 128 5.66 -19.92 -22.36
C GLN A 128 6.87 -19.27 -21.68
N ARG A 129 7.94 -20.04 -21.42
CA ARG A 129 9.19 -19.53 -20.81
C ARG A 129 10.15 -18.98 -21.85
N ASP A 130 10.14 -19.56 -23.05
CA ASP A 130 11.10 -19.23 -24.11
C ASP A 130 10.74 -17.93 -24.85
N GLU A 131 9.45 -17.55 -24.90
CA GLU A 131 8.97 -16.31 -25.53
C GLU A 131 7.91 -15.59 -24.66
N PRO A 132 8.31 -14.90 -23.58
CA PRO A 132 7.37 -14.23 -22.66
C PRO A 132 6.55 -13.09 -23.30
N GLY A 133 7.05 -12.53 -24.41
CA GLY A 133 6.44 -11.40 -25.12
C GLY A 133 5.22 -11.78 -25.97
N ASP A 134 5.14 -13.01 -26.45
CA ASP A 134 4.12 -13.43 -27.43
C ASP A 134 2.78 -13.84 -26.79
N PHE A 135 2.78 -14.05 -25.47
CA PHE A 135 1.56 -14.35 -24.69
C PHE A 135 1.02 -13.13 -23.93
N ALA A 136 1.73 -12.01 -23.98
CA ALA A 136 1.27 -10.74 -23.44
C ALA A 136 0.61 -9.94 -24.56
N VAL A 137 -0.69 -9.64 -24.42
CA VAL A 137 -1.44 -8.83 -25.41
C VAL A 137 -0.83 -7.41 -25.55
N LEU A 138 -0.03 -6.99 -24.56
CA LEU A 138 0.69 -5.73 -24.51
C LEU A 138 2.08 -5.94 -23.89
N PRO A 139 3.10 -5.16 -24.30
CA PRO A 139 4.34 -5.03 -23.51
C PRO A 139 3.95 -4.64 -22.07
N ASP A 140 4.59 -5.25 -21.07
CA ASP A 140 4.35 -5.04 -19.61
C ASP A 140 3.18 -5.80 -18.96
N PHE A 141 2.50 -6.71 -19.67
CA PHE A 141 1.51 -7.60 -19.04
C PHE A 141 2.18 -8.74 -18.24
N ARG A 142 1.60 -9.13 -17.10
CA ARG A 142 2.24 -10.09 -16.18
C ARG A 142 2.49 -11.45 -16.85
N VAL A 143 3.76 -11.84 -16.91
CA VAL A 143 4.27 -13.14 -17.38
C VAL A 143 3.82 -14.33 -16.50
N ARG A 144 3.23 -14.11 -15.31
CA ARG A 144 2.67 -15.19 -14.47
C ARG A 144 1.18 -15.04 -14.29
N ILE A 145 0.42 -16.08 -14.64
CA ILE A 145 -1.04 -16.11 -14.52
C ILE A 145 -1.41 -16.19 -13.03
N VAL A 146 -2.02 -15.11 -12.54
CA VAL A 146 -2.66 -15.08 -11.24
C VAL A 146 -4.06 -15.70 -11.42
N PRO A 147 -4.40 -16.81 -10.75
CA PRO A 147 -5.74 -17.35 -10.85
C PRO A 147 -6.76 -16.39 -10.22
N VAL A 148 -7.86 -16.16 -10.93
CA VAL A 148 -8.93 -15.26 -10.50
C VAL A 148 -10.26 -16.02 -10.54
N LEU A 149 -10.96 -16.05 -9.41
CA LEU A 149 -12.36 -16.43 -9.38
C LEU A 149 -13.17 -15.22 -9.83
N GLY A 150 -13.83 -15.29 -10.99
CA GLY A 150 -14.55 -14.15 -11.59
C GLY A 150 -15.60 -13.50 -10.67
N THR A 151 -16.10 -14.25 -9.69
CA THR A 151 -16.98 -13.74 -8.62
C THR A 151 -16.29 -12.67 -7.76
N MET A 152 -14.98 -12.77 -7.51
CA MET A 152 -14.24 -11.81 -6.68
C MET A 152 -14.17 -10.41 -7.34
N PRO A 153 -13.68 -10.23 -8.59
CA PRO A 153 -13.76 -8.94 -9.26
C PRO A 153 -15.20 -8.41 -9.41
N ALA A 154 -16.18 -9.29 -9.66
CA ALA A 154 -17.58 -8.88 -9.74
C ALA A 154 -18.08 -8.27 -8.43
N MET A 155 -17.77 -8.89 -7.29
CA MET A 155 -18.08 -8.34 -5.96
C MET A 155 -17.36 -7.02 -5.69
N PHE A 156 -16.10 -6.86 -6.14
CA PHE A 156 -15.40 -5.58 -6.02
C PHE A 156 -16.12 -4.48 -6.80
N GLY A 157 -16.53 -4.75 -8.04
CA GLY A 157 -17.30 -3.80 -8.86
C GLY A 157 -18.66 -3.45 -8.25
N ILE A 158 -19.38 -4.43 -7.70
CA ILE A 158 -20.67 -4.21 -7.02
C ILE A 158 -20.48 -3.38 -5.74
N ALA A 159 -19.42 -3.66 -4.96
CA ALA A 159 -19.09 -2.90 -3.77
C ALA A 159 -18.75 -1.44 -4.11
N MET A 160 -17.91 -1.21 -5.13
CA MET A 160 -17.62 0.13 -5.65
C MET A 160 -18.91 0.85 -6.07
N GLY A 161 -19.75 0.20 -6.86
CA GLY A 161 -21.01 0.77 -7.34
C GLY A 161 -21.92 1.19 -6.19
N THR A 162 -22.11 0.32 -5.21
CA THR A 162 -22.94 0.61 -4.02
C THR A 162 -22.38 1.79 -3.23
N HIS A 163 -21.07 1.79 -2.96
CA HIS A 163 -20.39 2.84 -2.19
C HIS A 163 -20.47 4.21 -2.87
N ILE A 164 -20.31 4.25 -4.19
CA ILE A 164 -20.38 5.51 -4.94
C ILE A 164 -21.81 6.03 -4.95
N LEU A 165 -22.80 5.16 -5.17
CA LEU A 165 -24.20 5.57 -5.14
C LEU A 165 -24.59 6.14 -3.77
N THR A 166 -24.16 5.53 -2.67
CA THR A 166 -24.45 6.07 -1.33
C THR A 166 -23.72 7.39 -1.07
N LYS A 167 -22.44 7.52 -1.46
CA LYS A 167 -21.68 8.77 -1.34
C LYS A 167 -22.31 9.91 -2.15
N LEU A 168 -22.68 9.65 -3.41
CA LEU A 168 -23.32 10.64 -4.28
C LEU A 168 -24.70 11.06 -3.77
N ALA A 169 -25.46 10.12 -3.20
CA ALA A 169 -26.75 10.39 -2.58
C ALA A 169 -26.66 11.07 -1.20
N GLY A 170 -25.45 11.24 -0.64
CA GLY A 170 -25.27 11.69 0.74
C GLY A 170 -25.82 10.72 1.79
N PHE A 171 -25.99 9.45 1.42
CA PHE A 171 -26.49 8.40 2.31
C PHE A 171 -25.35 7.92 3.21
N PRO A 172 -25.51 7.94 4.55
CA PRO A 172 -24.46 7.56 5.46
C PRO A 172 -24.14 6.06 5.33
N THR A 173 -22.87 5.74 5.20
CA THR A 173 -22.35 4.37 5.31
C THR A 173 -21.27 4.31 6.37
N GLU A 174 -21.27 3.24 7.14
CA GLU A 174 -20.28 2.95 8.19
C GLU A 174 -19.47 1.71 7.79
N PRO A 175 -18.47 1.84 6.89
CA PRO A 175 -17.59 0.73 6.58
C PRO A 175 -16.87 0.27 7.86
N LEU A 176 -16.73 -1.05 8.02
CA LEU A 176 -16.11 -1.63 9.21
C LEU A 176 -14.68 -1.10 9.41
N ALA A 177 -14.37 -0.73 10.65
CA ALA A 177 -13.08 -0.17 11.02
C ALA A 177 -11.93 -1.16 10.70
N VAL A 178 -10.94 -0.66 9.97
CA VAL A 178 -9.76 -1.40 9.53
C VAL A 178 -8.77 -1.58 10.67
N LYS A 179 -8.32 -2.83 10.93
CA LYS A 179 -7.34 -3.31 11.95
C LYS A 179 -7.50 -2.81 13.41
N GLY A 180 -8.12 -1.67 13.70
CA GLY A 180 -8.34 -1.06 15.01
C GLY A 180 -7.07 -0.57 15.71
N ARG A 181 -5.97 -0.32 14.99
CA ARG A 181 -4.63 -0.13 15.59
C ARG A 181 -4.18 1.32 15.79
N GLY A 182 -5.05 2.31 15.60
CA GLY A 182 -4.70 3.74 15.80
C GLY A 182 -4.09 4.02 17.17
N ALA A 183 -4.63 3.42 18.24
CA ALA A 183 -4.07 3.55 19.59
C ALA A 183 -2.65 2.95 19.72
N LEU A 184 -2.37 1.85 19.01
CA LEU A 184 -1.03 1.25 18.94
C LEU A 184 -0.05 2.20 18.24
N TYR A 185 -0.44 2.76 17.11
CA TYR A 185 0.42 3.66 16.33
C TYR A 185 0.72 4.95 17.11
N ALA A 186 -0.29 5.55 17.75
CA ALA A 186 -0.12 6.72 18.61
C ALA A 186 0.77 6.42 19.83
N ARG A 187 0.68 5.19 20.40
CA ARG A 187 1.58 4.74 21.45
C ARG A 187 3.02 4.63 20.95
N LEU A 188 3.24 4.03 19.79
CA LEU A 188 4.57 3.89 19.19
C LEU A 188 5.22 5.24 18.92
N GLN A 189 4.47 6.19 18.34
CA GLN A 189 4.95 7.55 18.11
C GLN A 189 5.38 8.24 19.40
N ARG A 190 4.57 8.11 20.46
CA ARG A 190 4.88 8.68 21.78
C ARG A 190 6.12 8.05 22.42
N GLU A 191 6.22 6.72 22.38
CA GLU A 191 7.38 5.99 22.92
C GLU A 191 8.66 6.33 22.15
N LEU A 192 8.59 6.37 20.81
CA LEU A 192 9.68 6.81 19.95
C LEU A 192 10.09 8.25 20.29
N GLY A 193 9.11 9.13 20.45
CA GLY A 193 9.35 10.51 20.84
C GLY A 193 10.11 10.63 22.14
N ASN A 194 9.73 9.88 23.17
CA ASN A 194 10.43 9.89 24.45
C ASN A 194 11.89 9.41 24.31
N ARG A 195 12.15 8.32 23.56
CA ARG A 195 13.52 7.86 23.27
C ARG A 195 14.35 8.93 22.55
N GLU A 196 13.73 9.64 21.62
CA GLU A 196 14.37 10.72 20.88
C GLU A 196 14.60 11.96 21.74
N LYS A 197 13.79 12.23 22.77
CA LYS A 197 14.07 13.30 23.74
C LYS A 197 15.34 13.00 24.53
N ASP A 198 15.46 11.76 25.00
CA ASP A 198 16.60 11.32 25.81
C ASP A 198 17.92 11.38 25.02
N ARG A 199 17.86 11.16 23.69
CA ARG A 199 19.01 11.13 22.79
C ARG A 199 19.30 12.43 22.03
N GLY A 200 18.25 13.15 21.64
CA GLY A 200 18.33 14.36 20.81
C GLY A 200 19.06 15.53 21.48
N ALA A 201 19.17 15.52 22.82
CA ALA A 201 19.96 16.50 23.57
C ALA A 201 21.46 16.49 23.20
N ALA A 202 21.98 15.38 22.66
CA ALA A 202 23.38 15.27 22.26
C ALA A 202 23.69 15.83 20.85
N HIS A 203 22.68 16.12 20.01
CA HIS A 203 22.87 16.39 18.57
C HIS A 203 22.11 17.64 18.04
N GLY A 204 21.77 18.63 18.90
CA GLY A 204 21.42 19.98 18.45
C GLY A 204 19.95 20.33 18.10
N GLY A 205 18.96 19.48 18.42
CA GLY A 205 17.50 19.77 18.29
C GLY A 205 16.96 19.88 16.84
N PRO A 206 15.63 20.04 16.59
CA PRO A 206 14.44 19.73 17.38
C PRO A 206 13.90 18.29 17.14
N GLN A 207 12.90 17.92 17.95
CA GLN A 207 12.26 16.60 18.06
C GLN A 207 11.35 16.22 16.88
N LEU A 208 11.38 14.92 16.52
CA LEU A 208 10.34 14.11 15.87
C LEU A 208 9.87 14.54 14.46
N HIS A 209 10.37 13.83 13.43
CA HIS A 209 9.85 13.87 12.05
C HIS A 209 9.13 12.58 11.64
N MET A 210 8.57 11.83 12.60
CA MET A 210 7.72 10.69 12.30
C MET A 210 6.30 10.94 12.79
N SER A 211 5.37 11.05 11.86
CA SER A 211 3.95 11.10 12.17
C SER A 211 3.46 9.76 12.73
N THR A 212 2.23 9.73 13.23
CA THR A 212 1.54 8.47 13.56
C THR A 212 1.48 7.55 12.34
N ASP A 213 1.29 8.11 11.15
CA ASP A 213 1.20 7.37 9.89
C ASP A 213 2.56 6.84 9.45
N ASP A 214 3.65 7.57 9.73
CA ASP A 214 5.01 7.05 9.54
C ASP A 214 5.30 5.87 10.47
N CYS A 215 4.87 5.96 11.73
CA CYS A 215 5.01 4.85 12.68
C CYS A 215 4.19 3.62 12.25
N ALA A 216 2.96 3.83 11.77
CA ALA A 216 2.11 2.78 11.21
C ALA A 216 2.78 2.13 9.99
N TYR A 217 3.29 2.95 9.06
CA TYR A 217 4.01 2.51 7.88
C TYR A 217 5.26 1.68 8.23
N MET A 218 6.09 2.16 9.15
CA MET A 218 7.28 1.43 9.58
C MET A 218 6.91 0.08 10.17
N LEU A 219 5.93 0.04 11.08
CA LEU A 219 5.51 -1.20 11.71
C LEU A 219 4.92 -2.19 10.69
N GLU A 220 3.93 -1.76 9.92
CA GLU A 220 3.08 -2.65 9.13
C GLU A 220 3.70 -2.99 7.76
N GLU A 221 4.35 -2.03 7.10
CA GLU A 221 4.92 -2.23 5.76
C GLU A 221 6.37 -2.68 5.80
N ILE A 222 7.21 -1.92 6.51
CA ILE A 222 8.65 -2.21 6.55
C ILE A 222 8.91 -3.43 7.41
N TRP A 223 8.36 -3.47 8.63
CA TRP A 223 8.66 -4.52 9.61
C TRP A 223 7.62 -5.63 9.69
N ARG A 224 6.48 -5.50 9.00
CA ARG A 224 5.40 -6.51 8.91
C ARG A 224 4.86 -6.95 10.27
N GLY A 225 4.78 -6.02 11.22
CA GLY A 225 4.25 -6.24 12.55
C GLY A 225 5.11 -7.15 13.43
N LYS A 226 6.41 -7.25 13.16
CA LYS A 226 7.35 -8.13 13.88
C LYS A 226 8.62 -7.38 14.26
N SER A 227 9.27 -7.85 15.33
CA SER A 227 10.65 -7.47 15.64
C SER A 227 11.57 -7.91 14.51
N ALA A 228 12.47 -7.03 14.11
CA ALA A 228 13.53 -7.31 13.15
C ALA A 228 14.58 -8.31 13.68
N VAL A 229 14.69 -8.44 15.00
CA VAL A 229 15.69 -9.27 15.67
C VAL A 229 15.11 -10.64 16.01
N SER A 230 14.00 -10.69 16.74
CA SER A 230 13.42 -11.96 17.22
C SER A 230 12.26 -12.48 16.40
N GLY A 231 11.69 -11.67 15.50
CA GLY A 231 10.44 -12.00 14.80
C GLY A 231 9.20 -12.01 15.71
N SER A 232 9.35 -11.70 17.01
CA SER A 232 8.25 -11.59 17.97
C SER A 232 7.28 -10.48 17.57
N THR A 233 6.00 -10.64 17.92
CA THR A 233 4.95 -9.61 17.77
C THR A 233 4.61 -8.94 19.09
N ASP A 234 5.23 -9.37 20.19
CA ASP A 234 4.90 -8.89 21.53
C ASP A 234 5.57 -7.54 21.84
N ARG A 235 4.78 -6.64 22.42
CA ARG A 235 5.21 -5.31 22.91
C ARG A 235 6.24 -4.62 22.00
N LEU A 236 5.89 -4.46 20.73
CA LEU A 236 6.75 -3.81 19.74
C LEU A 236 7.01 -2.34 20.08
N ALA A 237 8.20 -1.87 19.70
CA ALA A 237 8.70 -0.52 19.81
C ALA A 237 9.53 -0.16 18.56
N LEU A 238 9.60 1.12 18.24
CA LEU A 238 10.48 1.66 17.21
C LEU A 238 11.69 2.34 17.88
N THR A 239 12.86 2.24 17.27
CA THR A 239 14.08 2.97 17.69
C THR A 239 15.00 3.19 16.48
N ARG A 240 16.06 4.01 16.65
CA ARG A 240 17.10 4.18 15.63
C ARG A 240 17.84 2.86 15.44
N TRP A 241 18.18 2.50 14.20
CA TRP A 241 19.11 1.41 13.96
C TRP A 241 20.54 1.85 14.27
N ARG A 242 20.97 3.00 13.75
CA ARG A 242 22.27 3.60 14.06
C ARG A 242 22.06 4.81 14.98
N PRO A 243 22.54 4.77 16.24
CA PRO A 243 22.34 5.87 17.19
C PRO A 243 22.92 7.21 16.70
N THR A 244 24.06 7.16 16.01
CA THR A 244 24.80 8.32 15.48
C THR A 244 24.13 9.02 14.30
N LEU A 245 23.15 8.37 13.65
CA LEU A 245 22.42 8.94 12.52
C LEU A 245 21.06 9.50 12.98
N PRO A 246 20.50 10.49 12.25
CA PRO A 246 19.20 11.05 12.58
C PRO A 246 18.07 10.00 12.44
N MET A 247 16.96 10.23 13.15
CA MET A 247 15.75 9.44 12.98
C MET A 247 15.10 9.72 11.62
N THR A 248 15.02 8.69 10.80
CA THR A 248 14.35 8.69 9.49
C THR A 248 13.74 7.32 9.23
N THR A 249 12.87 7.19 8.22
CA THR A 249 12.35 5.86 7.81
C THR A 249 13.49 4.91 7.39
N ALA A 250 14.57 5.46 6.82
CA ALA A 250 15.78 4.72 6.43
C ALA A 250 16.75 4.41 7.60
N ASN A 251 16.46 4.84 8.82
CA ASN A 251 17.26 4.53 10.01
C ASN A 251 16.39 4.08 11.20
N CYS A 252 15.15 3.63 10.95
CA CYS A 252 14.22 3.22 12.00
C CYS A 252 13.99 1.71 11.96
N VAL A 253 14.20 1.04 13.10
CA VAL A 253 14.01 -0.41 13.25
C VAL A 253 12.88 -0.72 14.23
N CYS A 254 12.12 -1.78 13.94
CA CYS A 254 11.12 -2.32 14.85
C CYS A 254 11.70 -3.47 15.65
N MET A 255 11.58 -3.41 16.97
CA MET A 255 12.05 -4.42 17.91
C MET A 255 10.98 -4.66 18.99
N THR A 256 11.13 -5.68 19.83
CA THR A 256 10.36 -5.70 21.08
C THR A 256 10.87 -4.57 21.99
N LYS A 257 10.04 -4.10 22.92
CA LYS A 257 10.45 -3.04 23.87
C LYS A 257 11.74 -3.39 24.61
N ALA A 258 11.86 -4.64 25.05
CA ALA A 258 13.07 -5.12 25.75
C ALA A 258 14.30 -5.17 24.84
N GLU A 259 14.13 -5.54 23.56
CA GLU A 259 15.22 -5.49 22.57
C GLU A 259 15.63 -4.05 22.27
N ALA A 260 14.66 -3.15 22.05
CA ALA A 260 14.93 -1.73 21.84
C ALA A 260 15.66 -1.10 23.03
N ASP A 261 15.26 -1.42 24.27
CA ASP A 261 15.93 -0.93 25.47
C ASP A 261 17.37 -1.44 25.61
N ARG A 262 17.67 -2.67 25.15
CA ARG A 262 19.04 -3.20 25.09
C ARG A 262 19.84 -2.56 23.96
N HIS A 263 19.24 -2.49 22.78
CA HIS A 263 19.80 -1.84 21.60
C HIS A 263 20.21 -0.41 21.92
N ASP A 264 19.37 0.28 22.69
CA ASP A 264 19.59 1.68 22.98
C ASP A 264 20.79 1.97 23.88
N ARG A 265 21.28 0.94 24.59
CA ARG A 265 22.44 0.98 25.49
C ARG A 265 23.71 0.43 24.85
N LEU A 266 23.66 0.00 23.59
CA LEU A 266 24.85 -0.49 22.89
C LEU A 266 25.86 0.65 22.70
N GLU A 267 27.12 0.36 22.96
CA GLU A 267 28.25 1.23 22.63
C GLU A 267 28.86 0.77 21.31
N GLY A 268 29.13 1.69 20.39
CA GLY A 268 29.67 1.36 19.07
C GLY A 268 28.59 1.09 18.00
N ALA A 269 28.98 0.41 16.93
CA ALA A 269 28.12 0.21 15.78
C ALA A 269 27.24 -1.04 15.99
N PRO A 270 25.96 -1.05 15.58
CA PRO A 270 25.10 -2.24 15.70
C PRO A 270 25.71 -3.50 15.07
N GLU A 271 26.54 -3.33 14.04
CA GLU A 271 27.26 -4.40 13.35
C GLU A 271 28.10 -5.26 14.30
N ASP A 272 28.60 -4.66 15.38
CA ASP A 272 29.47 -5.34 16.33
C ASP A 272 28.69 -6.22 17.32
N HIS A 273 27.35 -6.07 17.39
CA HIS A 273 26.51 -6.64 18.46
C HIS A 273 25.43 -7.60 17.96
N TYR A 274 25.15 -7.63 16.66
CA TYR A 274 24.13 -8.50 16.07
C TYR A 274 24.75 -9.55 15.13
N PRO A 275 24.12 -10.73 14.97
CA PRO A 275 24.55 -11.70 13.96
C PRO A 275 24.48 -11.12 12.54
N ALA A 276 25.40 -11.54 11.66
CA ALA A 276 25.45 -11.10 10.26
C ALA A 276 24.10 -11.21 9.54
N ASP A 277 23.40 -12.34 9.69
CA ASP A 277 22.08 -12.55 9.07
C ASP A 277 21.03 -11.51 9.52
N THR A 278 21.10 -11.06 10.78
CA THR A 278 20.19 -10.04 11.32
C THR A 278 20.53 -8.66 10.75
N ILE A 279 21.82 -8.34 10.68
CA ILE A 279 22.32 -7.08 10.08
C ILE A 279 21.91 -7.02 8.62
N ASP A 280 22.20 -8.05 7.83
CA ASP A 280 21.87 -8.11 6.41
C ASP A 280 20.36 -7.98 6.16
N PHE A 281 19.55 -8.60 7.01
CA PHE A 281 18.10 -8.48 6.94
C PHE A 281 17.61 -7.04 7.19
N ILE A 282 18.14 -6.39 8.22
CA ILE A 282 17.79 -5.01 8.60
C ILE A 282 18.27 -4.03 7.53
N GLU A 283 19.56 -4.09 7.19
CA GLU A 283 20.22 -3.21 6.22
C GLU A 283 19.57 -3.32 4.84
N ARG A 284 19.21 -4.53 4.38
CA ARG A 284 18.48 -4.68 3.11
C ARG A 284 17.16 -3.90 3.13
N ARG A 285 16.38 -3.98 4.21
CA ARG A 285 15.09 -3.26 4.31
C ARG A 285 15.29 -1.74 4.41
N LEU A 286 16.29 -1.29 5.17
CA LEU A 286 16.61 0.12 5.30
C LEU A 286 17.18 0.71 4.00
N ALA A 287 18.01 -0.03 3.27
CA ALA A 287 18.56 0.36 1.98
C ALA A 287 17.46 0.47 0.91
N GLU A 288 16.51 -0.47 0.89
CA GLU A 288 15.31 -0.35 0.05
C GLU A 288 14.55 0.95 0.37
N GLU A 289 14.33 1.27 1.65
CA GLU A 289 13.64 2.50 2.04
C GLU A 289 14.44 3.77 1.70
N LYS A 290 15.76 3.74 1.89
CA LYS A 290 16.65 4.84 1.51
C LYS A 290 16.54 5.14 0.02
N HIS A 291 16.60 4.10 -0.82
CA HIS A 291 16.45 4.23 -2.27
C HIS A 291 15.10 4.85 -2.66
N LEU A 292 14.02 4.46 -1.98
CA LEU A 292 12.71 5.07 -2.24
C LEU A 292 12.62 6.52 -1.77
N SER A 293 13.22 6.85 -0.62
CA SER A 293 13.21 8.22 -0.11
C SER A 293 13.97 9.20 -1.01
N THR A 294 14.95 8.73 -1.78
CA THR A 294 15.74 9.53 -2.73
C THR A 294 15.06 9.73 -4.10
N MET A 295 13.95 9.04 -4.38
CA MET A 295 13.15 9.24 -5.60
C MET A 295 12.05 10.30 -5.44
N ARG A 296 12.01 11.00 -4.29
CA ARG A 296 11.11 12.12 -4.03
C ARG A 296 11.56 13.40 -4.73
#